data_AF-A0A420ZD80-F1
#
_entry.id   AF-A0A420ZD80-F1
#
_cell.length_a   1.000
_cell.length_b   1.000
_cell.length_c   1.000
_cell.angle_alpha   90.00
_cell.angle_beta   90.00
_cell.angle_gamma   90.00
#
_symmetry.space_group_name_H-M   'P 1'
#
loop_
_entity.id
_entity.type
_entity.pdbx_description
1 polymer ?
#
loop_
_entity_poly.entity_id
_entity_poly.type
_entity_poly.pdbx_seq_one_letter_code
_entity_poly.pdbx_strand_id
1 'polypeptide(L)'
;MYYLIIFILLGIIAWLWVRPGRVKVVEKQEWQRRRALEHLKKEGEITNEQYRKLTGVSQSQATRDLDELEKQGLIRQIGKSGPKVTYKLTRPQ
;
A
#
# COMPACT_ATOMS: atom_id res chain seq x y z
N MET A 1 -18.87 40.56 25.85
CA MET A 1 -17.95 40.58 24.69
C MET A 1 -17.06 39.33 24.62
N TYR A 2 -16.43 38.90 25.73
CA TYR A 2 -15.56 37.71 25.79
C TYR A 2 -16.25 36.36 25.44
N TYR A 3 -17.50 36.17 25.87
CA TYR A 3 -18.26 34.94 25.60
C TYR A 3 -18.55 34.69 24.11
N LEU A 4 -18.66 35.76 23.30
CA LEU A 4 -18.88 35.65 21.85
C LEU A 4 -17.64 35.10 21.13
N ILE A 5 -16.45 35.47 21.61
CA ILE A 5 -15.15 35.04 21.08
C ILE A 5 -14.90 33.57 21.42
N ILE A 6 -15.26 33.14 22.64
CA ILE A 6 -15.14 31.74 23.07
C ILE A 6 -16.02 30.80 22.21
N PHE A 7 -17.25 31.20 21.89
CA PHE A 7 -18.15 30.39 21.05
C PHE A 7 -17.61 30.18 19.63
N ILE A 8 -16.99 31.21 19.04
CA ILE A 8 -16.38 31.14 17.71
C ILE A 8 -15.14 30.23 17.74
N LEU A 9 -14.31 30.35 18.77
CA LEU A 9 -13.12 29.50 18.95
C LEU A 9 -13.49 28.02 19.22
N LEU A 10 -14.51 27.76 20.04
CA LEU A 10 -15.00 26.40 20.30
C LEU A 10 -15.63 25.77 19.06
N GLY A 11 -16.35 26.55 18.25
CA GLY A 11 -16.91 26.08 16.97
C GLY A 11 -15.84 25.66 15.96
N ILE A 12 -14.72 26.38 15.89
CA ILE A 12 -13.58 26.05 15.00
C ILE A 12 -12.85 24.79 15.50
N ILE A 13 -12.69 24.63 16.81
CA ILE A 13 -12.10 23.42 17.41
C ILE A 13 -12.98 22.20 17.17
N ALA A 14 -14.30 22.33 17.30
CA ALA A 14 -15.25 21.27 16.99
C ALA A 14 -15.24 20.92 15.49
N TRP A 15 -15.15 21.93 14.61
CA TRP A 15 -15.04 21.74 13.16
C TRP A 15 -13.74 21.04 12.74
N LEU A 16 -12.65 21.25 13.47
CA LEU A 16 -11.39 20.51 13.28
C LEU A 16 -11.48 19.05 13.72
N TRP A 17 -12.38 18.70 14.65
CA TRP A 17 -12.57 17.33 15.14
C TRP A 17 -13.48 16.48 14.20
N VAL A 18 -14.28 17.12 13.34
CA VAL A 18 -15.18 16.45 12.37
C VAL A 18 -14.56 16.47 10.96
N ARG A 19 -13.31 16.02 10.85
CA ARG A 19 -12.78 15.56 9.55
C ARG A 19 -12.53 14.07 9.62
N PRO A 20 -13.49 13.22 9.18
CA PRO A 20 -13.18 11.84 8.85
C PRO A 20 -12.25 11.85 7.62
N GLY A 21 -10.97 12.06 7.87
CA GLY A 21 -9.91 12.02 6.88
C GLY A 21 -9.71 10.59 6.38
N ARG A 22 -10.23 10.31 5.18
CA ARG A 22 -9.67 9.36 4.19
C ARG A 22 -9.14 8.01 4.70
N VAL A 23 -9.86 7.29 5.56
CA VAL A 23 -9.39 5.98 6.06
C VAL A 23 -9.57 4.82 5.03
N LYS A 24 -10.37 5.01 3.97
CA LYS A 24 -10.74 3.90 3.05
C LYS A 24 -9.61 3.33 2.17
N VAL A 25 -8.47 4.02 2.01
CA VAL A 25 -7.39 3.57 1.11
C VAL A 25 -6.39 2.65 1.81
N VAL A 26 -6.20 2.80 3.13
CA VAL A 26 -5.17 2.05 3.88
C VAL A 26 -5.57 0.58 4.04
N GLU A 27 -6.83 0.32 4.39
CA GLU A 27 -7.30 -1.03 4.72
C GLU A 27 -7.29 -2.00 3.52
N LYS A 28 -7.58 -1.50 2.31
CA LYS A 28 -7.55 -2.32 1.09
C LYS A 28 -6.11 -2.70 0.68
N GLN A 29 -5.14 -1.82 0.95
CA GLN A 29 -3.73 -2.09 0.63
C GLN A 29 -3.10 -3.07 1.61
N GLU A 30 -3.48 -3.01 2.89
CA GLU A 30 -3.00 -3.93 3.94
C GLU A 30 -3.28 -5.40 3.60
N TRP A 31 -4.49 -5.73 3.15
CA TRP A 31 -4.87 -7.11 2.83
C TRP A 31 -4.11 -7.66 1.61
N GLN A 32 -3.94 -6.85 0.57
CA GLN A 32 -3.20 -7.26 -0.63
C GLN A 32 -1.71 -7.46 -0.34
N ARG A 33 -1.11 -6.56 0.44
CA ARG A 33 0.28 -6.67 0.88
C ARG A 33 0.51 -7.92 1.72
N ARG A 34 -0.38 -8.23 2.68
CA ARG A 34 -0.27 -9.45 3.49
C ARG A 34 -0.33 -10.73 2.65
N ARG A 35 -1.29 -10.83 1.72
CA ARG A 35 -1.43 -12.01 0.86
C ARG A 35 -0.23 -12.20 -0.07
N ALA A 36 0.28 -11.11 -0.64
CA ALA A 36 1.48 -11.14 -1.46
C ALA A 36 2.70 -11.61 -0.63
N LEU A 37 2.87 -11.11 0.59
CA LEU A 37 3.95 -11.53 1.50
C LEU A 37 3.85 -13.00 1.91
N GLU A 38 2.66 -13.53 2.16
CA GLU A 38 2.48 -14.96 2.45
C GLU A 38 2.87 -15.85 1.26
N HIS A 39 2.51 -15.45 0.04
CA HIS A 39 2.87 -16.18 -1.16
C HIS A 39 4.38 -16.08 -1.43
N LEU A 40 4.95 -14.89 -1.29
CA LEU A 40 6.39 -14.64 -1.36
C LEU A 40 7.18 -15.44 -0.31
N LYS A 41 6.64 -15.63 0.90
CA LYS A 41 7.26 -16.49 1.92
C LYS A 41 7.23 -17.99 1.55
N LYS A 42 6.23 -18.43 0.80
CA LYS A 42 6.08 -19.84 0.40
C LYS A 42 6.89 -20.19 -0.84
N GLU A 43 6.84 -19.35 -1.88
CA GLU A 43 7.51 -19.63 -3.16
C GLU A 43 8.88 -18.94 -3.29
N GLY A 44 9.16 -17.92 -2.47
CA GLY A 44 10.41 -17.14 -2.52
C GLY A 44 10.48 -16.14 -3.68
N GLU A 45 9.58 -16.27 -4.66
CA GLU A 45 9.52 -15.44 -5.85
C GLU A 45 8.07 -15.21 -6.31
N ILE A 46 7.81 -14.09 -6.99
CA ILE A 46 6.50 -13.73 -7.52
C ILE A 46 6.64 -13.02 -8.86
N THR A 47 5.82 -13.41 -9.83
CA THR A 47 5.68 -12.71 -11.11
C THR A 47 4.54 -11.70 -11.07
N ASN A 48 4.55 -10.72 -11.97
CA ASN A 48 3.44 -9.75 -12.08
C ASN A 48 2.09 -10.46 -12.35
N GLU A 49 2.10 -11.54 -13.13
CA GLU A 49 0.91 -12.35 -13.40
C GLU A 49 0.38 -13.05 -12.15
N GLN A 50 1.26 -13.67 -11.34
CA GLN A 50 0.88 -14.28 -10.07
C GLN A 50 0.34 -13.22 -9.09
N TYR A 51 0.98 -12.06 -9.00
CA TYR A 51 0.49 -10.96 -8.15
C TYR A 51 -0.93 -10.56 -8.54
N ARG A 52 -1.19 -10.35 -9.84
CA ARG A 52 -2.54 -10.03 -10.35
C ARG A 52 -3.55 -11.12 -10.05
N LYS A 53 -3.19 -12.40 -10.18
CA LYS A 53 -4.08 -13.53 -9.85
C LYS A 53 -4.43 -13.58 -8.37
N LEU A 54 -3.48 -13.23 -7.49
CA LEU A 54 -3.67 -13.24 -6.03
C LEU A 54 -4.49 -12.07 -5.50
N THR A 55 -4.27 -10.88 -6.06
CA THR A 55 -4.86 -9.62 -5.58
C THR A 55 -6.04 -9.13 -6.42
N GLY A 56 -6.22 -9.66 -7.62
CA GLY A 56 -7.28 -9.25 -8.56
C GLY A 56 -7.10 -7.86 -9.14
N VAL A 57 -5.90 -7.27 -9.05
CA VAL A 57 -5.64 -5.90 -9.53
C VAL A 57 -5.29 -5.85 -11.01
N SER A 58 -5.43 -4.65 -11.60
CA SER A 58 -5.01 -4.39 -12.97
C SER A 58 -3.49 -4.49 -13.11
N GLN A 59 -3.00 -4.68 -14.35
CA GLN A 59 -1.57 -4.77 -14.62
C GLN A 59 -0.79 -3.52 -14.17
N SER A 60 -1.36 -2.33 -14.39
CA SER A 60 -0.72 -1.06 -13.97
C SER A 60 -0.65 -0.93 -12.45
N GLN A 61 -1.68 -1.39 -11.73
CA GLN A 61 -1.70 -1.39 -10.27
C GLN A 61 -0.70 -2.41 -9.71
N ALA A 62 -0.64 -3.61 -10.27
CA ALA A 62 0.33 -4.63 -9.87
C ALA A 62 1.78 -4.13 -10.03
N THR A 63 2.09 -3.47 -11.15
CA THR A 63 3.41 -2.88 -11.38
C THR A 63 3.73 -1.80 -10.35
N ARG A 64 2.77 -0.93 -10.03
CA ARG A 64 2.96 0.11 -8.99
C ARG A 64 3.20 -0.50 -7.62
N ASP A 65 2.40 -1.48 -7.22
CA ASP A 65 2.52 -2.10 -5.90
C ASP A 65 3.86 -2.85 -5.77
N LEU A 66 4.29 -3.58 -6.80
CA LEU A 66 5.58 -4.28 -6.83
C LEU A 66 6.77 -3.30 -6.82
N ASP A 67 6.69 -2.19 -7.57
CA ASP A 67 7.70 -1.12 -7.54
C ASP A 67 7.79 -0.46 -6.15
N GLU A 68 6.65 -0.28 -5.47
CA GLU A 68 6.63 0.24 -4.09
C GLU A 68 7.26 -0.75 -3.10
N LEU A 69 6.98 -2.05 -3.23
CA LEU A 69 7.60 -3.10 -2.42
C LEU A 69 9.12 -3.21 -2.68
N GLU A 70 9.56 -2.98 -3.91
CA GLU A 70 10.99 -2.93 -4.27
C GLU A 70 11.67 -1.69 -3.68
N LYS A 71 11.04 -0.52 -3.76
CA LYS A 71 11.52 0.72 -3.12
C LYS A 71 11.62 0.60 -1.60
N GLN A 72 10.74 -0.19 -0.99
CA GLN A 72 10.80 -0.52 0.44
C GLN A 72 11.88 -1.54 0.78
N GLY A 73 12.56 -2.13 -0.23
CA GLY A 73 13.61 -3.12 -0.04
C GLY A 73 13.10 -4.50 0.37
N LEU A 74 11.79 -4.76 0.27
CA LEU A 74 11.18 -6.05 0.64
C LEU A 74 11.38 -7.09 -0.46
N ILE A 75 11.35 -6.66 -1.71
CA ILE A 75 11.56 -7.50 -2.88
C ILE A 75 12.62 -6.89 -3.80
N ARG A 76 13.17 -7.71 -4.70
CA ARG A 76 14.10 -7.28 -5.73
C ARG A 76 13.69 -7.85 -7.07
N GLN A 77 13.66 -7.01 -8.09
CA GLN A 77 13.43 -7.46 -9.45
C GLN A 77 14.62 -8.30 -9.93
N ILE A 78 14.33 -9.49 -10.43
CA ILE A 78 15.25 -10.40 -11.11
C ILE A 78 14.88 -10.39 -12.59
N GLY A 79 15.71 -9.71 -13.39
CA GLY A 79 15.51 -9.55 -14.84
C GLY A 79 15.45 -8.07 -15.25
N LYS A 80 15.83 -7.76 -16.48
CA LYS A 80 15.92 -6.36 -16.96
C LYS A 80 14.58 -5.78 -17.42
N SER A 81 13.76 -6.55 -18.13
CA SER A 81 12.42 -6.19 -18.62
C SER A 81 11.82 -7.33 -19.43
N GLY A 82 10.48 -7.45 -19.45
CA GLY A 82 9.75 -8.43 -20.26
C GLY A 82 8.92 -9.46 -19.47
N PRO A 83 8.30 -10.44 -20.14
CA PRO A 83 7.40 -11.42 -19.52
C PRO A 83 8.08 -12.36 -18.52
N LYS A 84 9.42 -12.43 -18.52
CA LYS A 84 10.23 -13.23 -17.58
C LYS A 84 10.71 -12.46 -16.34
N VAL A 85 10.20 -11.24 -16.12
CA VAL A 85 10.53 -10.49 -14.91
C VAL A 85 9.88 -11.16 -13.71
N THR A 86 10.73 -11.59 -12.78
CA THR A 86 10.31 -12.19 -11.52
C THR A 86 10.85 -11.35 -10.36
N TYR A 87 10.10 -11.22 -9.28
CA TYR A 87 10.53 -10.51 -8.08
C TYR A 87 10.85 -11.53 -6.99
N LYS A 88 12.02 -11.42 -6.36
CA LYS A 88 12.42 -12.29 -5.23
C LYS A 88 12.35 -11.53 -3.92
N LEU A 89 12.00 -12.24 -2.85
CA LEU A 89 12.04 -11.66 -1.51
C LEU A 89 13.50 -11.32 -1.15
N THR A 90 13.76 -10.05 -0.87
CA THR A 90 15.05 -9.62 -0.30
C THR A 90 14.98 -10.00 1.17
N ARG A 91 15.65 -11.10 1.54
CA ARG A 91 15.93 -11.36 2.95
C ARG A 91 16.94 -10.30 3.39
N PRO A 92 16.66 -9.50 4.43
CA PRO A 92 17.71 -8.68 5.01
C PRO A 92 18.80 -9.64 5.50
N GLN A 93 20.00 -9.50 4.93
CA GLN A 93 21.22 -10.11 5.44
C GLN A 93 21.71 -9.29 6.63
#